data_AF-A0A377ISX4-F1
#
_entry.id   AF-A0A377ISX4-F1
#
_cell.length_a   1.000
_cell.length_b   1.000
_cell.length_c   1.000
_cell.angle_alpha   90.00
_cell.angle_beta   90.00
_cell.angle_gamma   90.00
#
_symmetry.space_group_name_H-M   'P 1'
#
loop_
_entity.id
_entity.type
_entity.pdbx_description
1 polymer ?
#
loop_
_entity_poly.entity_id
_entity_poly.type
_entity_poly.pdbx_seq_one_letter_code
_entity_poly.pdbx_strand_id
1 'polypeptide(L)'
;MSDNANPAYIQMDDDLHVERILPENPDPSSQWVKDFSEEERGLYTHSLANLTLLGGTKNAQASNLDFKEKKEIYMGKTIMLDNKKTFRVMTCYDMTKNDVCRYTEWTPKSLEKRKEELIQIIESVLTL
;
A
#
# COMPACT_ATOMS: atom_id res chain seq x y z
N MET A 1 -18.97 -28.02 -6.39
CA MET A 1 -17.70 -27.31 -6.60
C MET A 1 -17.62 -27.00 -8.08
N SER A 2 -17.38 -25.74 -8.45
CA SER A 2 -17.25 -25.33 -9.85
C SER A 2 -15.79 -25.50 -10.25
N ASP A 3 -15.51 -26.35 -11.26
CA ASP A 3 -14.19 -26.54 -11.87
C ASP A 3 -13.79 -25.31 -12.70
N ASN A 4 -13.75 -24.14 -12.07
CA ASN A 4 -13.36 -22.92 -12.76
C ASN A 4 -11.83 -22.87 -12.84
N ALA A 5 -11.29 -23.30 -13.99
CA ALA A 5 -9.86 -23.33 -14.28
C ALA A 5 -9.19 -21.94 -14.26
N ASN A 6 -9.97 -20.85 -14.28
CA ASN A 6 -9.49 -19.49 -14.12
C ASN A 6 -10.09 -18.86 -12.86
N PRO A 7 -9.35 -18.83 -11.75
CA PRO A 7 -9.81 -18.14 -10.55
C PRO A 7 -9.98 -16.63 -10.82
N ALA A 8 -11.08 -16.05 -10.36
CA ALA A 8 -11.33 -14.60 -10.39
C ALA A 8 -10.57 -13.84 -9.27
N TYR A 9 -9.55 -14.47 -8.69
CA TYR A 9 -8.73 -13.91 -7.61
C TYR A 9 -7.27 -13.85 -8.04
N ILE A 10 -6.52 -12.92 -7.45
CA ILE A 10 -5.08 -12.82 -7.66
C ILE A 10 -4.42 -13.97 -6.89
N GLN A 11 -3.74 -14.86 -7.61
CA GLN A 11 -2.96 -15.93 -6.97
C GLN A 11 -1.85 -15.31 -6.12
N MET A 12 -1.77 -15.70 -4.85
CA MET A 12 -0.62 -15.38 -4.00
C MET A 12 0.55 -16.27 -4.45
N ASP A 13 1.66 -15.63 -4.79
CA ASP A 13 2.94 -16.25 -5.11
C ASP A 13 4.08 -15.55 -4.34
N ASP A 14 5.32 -16.00 -4.54
CA ASP A 14 6.48 -15.44 -3.82
C ASP A 14 6.78 -13.98 -4.22
N ASP A 15 6.27 -13.53 -5.37
CA ASP A 15 6.49 -12.19 -5.91
C ASP A 15 5.39 -11.20 -5.48
N LEU A 16 4.21 -11.66 -5.05
CA LEU A 16 3.13 -10.85 -4.52
C LEU A 16 3.15 -10.79 -2.99
N HIS A 17 3.23 -9.57 -2.46
CA HIS A 17 3.25 -9.31 -1.02
C HIS A 17 2.10 -8.39 -0.62
N VAL A 18 1.53 -8.68 0.55
CA VAL A 18 0.66 -7.75 1.27
C VAL A 18 1.57 -6.80 2.06
N GLU A 19 1.65 -5.55 1.62
CA GLU A 19 2.49 -4.52 2.22
C GLU A 19 1.73 -3.79 3.34
N ARG A 20 2.43 -3.53 4.44
CA ARG A 20 1.97 -2.69 5.55
C ARG A 20 2.57 -1.30 5.38
N ILE A 21 1.71 -0.33 5.09
CA ILE A 21 2.18 1.03 4.80
C ILE A 21 2.77 1.67 6.07
N LEU A 22 2.01 1.70 7.16
CA LEU A 22 2.51 1.87 8.53
C LEU A 22 3.22 0.57 8.94
N PRO A 23 4.54 0.60 9.21
CA PRO A 23 5.30 -0.59 9.59
C PRO A 23 4.93 -1.11 10.98
N GLU A 24 5.12 -2.40 11.20
CA GLU A 24 4.93 -3.03 12.51
C GLU A 24 5.99 -2.59 13.52
N ASN A 25 7.25 -2.45 13.07
CA ASN A 25 8.37 -2.02 13.89
C ASN A 25 9.04 -0.78 13.25
N PRO A 26 8.40 0.39 13.33
CA PRO A 26 8.99 1.61 12.78
C PRO A 26 10.21 2.04 13.58
N ASP A 27 11.15 2.75 12.95
CA ASP A 27 12.29 3.33 13.64
C ASP A 27 11.80 4.36 14.69
N PRO A 28 12.35 4.42 15.91
CA PRO A 28 11.96 5.39 16.94
C PRO A 28 12.03 6.86 16.49
N SER A 29 12.86 7.17 15.50
CA SER A 29 13.04 8.51 14.93
C SER A 29 12.17 8.79 13.70
N SER A 30 11.49 7.78 13.17
CA SER A 30 10.65 7.84 11.95
C SER A 30 9.45 8.77 12.11
N GLN A 31 8.86 9.14 10.97
CA GLN A 31 7.58 9.85 10.94
C GLN A 31 6.47 9.07 11.68
N TRP A 32 6.49 7.74 11.61
CA TRP A 32 5.47 6.88 12.20
C TRP A 32 5.32 7.03 13.72
N VAL A 33 6.43 7.28 14.43
CA VAL A 33 6.39 7.46 15.89
C VAL A 33 5.93 8.86 16.29
N LYS A 34 6.04 9.83 15.39
CA LYS A 34 5.59 11.22 15.59
C LYS A 34 4.11 11.39 15.27
N ASP A 35 3.65 10.72 14.20
CA ASP A 35 2.30 10.89 13.67
C ASP A 35 1.27 9.95 14.32
N PHE A 36 1.73 8.91 15.01
CA PHE A 36 0.87 7.93 15.69
C PHE A 36 1.27 7.76 17.15
N SER A 37 0.28 7.74 18.03
CA SER A 37 0.42 7.20 19.38
C SER A 37 0.66 5.68 19.36
N GLU A 38 1.11 5.12 20.48
CA GLU A 38 1.28 3.67 20.61
C GLU A 38 -0.06 2.92 20.49
N GLU A 39 -1.13 3.48 21.05
CA GLU A 39 -2.50 2.93 20.92
C GLU A 39 -2.96 2.93 19.46
N GLU A 40 -2.78 4.04 18.74
CA GLU A 40 -3.13 4.12 17.32
C GLU A 40 -2.30 3.15 16.46
N ARG A 41 -1.01 2.97 16.74
CA ARG A 41 -0.20 1.95 16.06
C ARG A 41 -0.75 0.55 16.32
N GLY A 42 -1.12 0.23 17.56
CA GLY A 42 -1.75 -1.06 17.89
C GLY A 42 -3.06 -1.29 17.14
N LEU A 43 -3.88 -0.24 16.98
CA LEU A 43 -5.15 -0.31 16.25
C LEU A 43 -4.94 -0.48 14.73
N TYR A 44 -4.03 0.29 14.15
CA TYR A 44 -3.96 0.44 12.69
C TYR A 44 -2.98 -0.49 11.99
N THR A 45 -1.93 -0.98 12.66
CA THR A 45 -0.84 -1.77 12.02
C THR A 45 -1.38 -2.96 11.24
N HIS A 46 -2.37 -3.67 11.79
CA HIS A 46 -2.99 -4.85 11.19
C HIS A 46 -4.37 -4.56 10.55
N SER A 47 -4.75 -3.29 10.45
CA SER A 47 -6.03 -2.89 9.86
C SER A 47 -6.00 -2.99 8.33
N LEU A 48 -7.13 -3.35 7.70
CA LEU A 48 -7.25 -3.36 6.24
C LEU A 48 -6.93 -2.00 5.61
N ALA A 49 -7.29 -0.91 6.31
CA ALA A 49 -7.00 0.45 5.90
C ALA A 49 -5.49 0.74 5.79
N ASN A 50 -4.63 -0.07 6.42
CA ASN A 50 -3.18 0.05 6.34
C ASN A 50 -2.52 -0.88 5.30
N LEU A 51 -3.29 -1.75 4.66
CA LEU A 51 -2.76 -2.77 3.75
C LEU A 51 -2.87 -2.35 2.28
N THR A 52 -1.92 -2.83 1.49
CA THR A 52 -1.94 -2.72 0.02
C THR A 52 -1.18 -3.88 -0.62
N LEU A 53 -1.20 -3.98 -1.96
CA LEU A 53 -0.47 -5.01 -2.69
C LEU A 53 0.82 -4.45 -3.27
N LEU A 54 1.90 -5.22 -3.19
CA LEU A 54 3.19 -4.78 -3.69
C LEU A 54 4.03 -5.97 -4.16
N GLY A 55 4.86 -5.75 -5.19
CA GLY A 55 5.81 -6.77 -5.62
C GLY A 55 6.94 -6.93 -4.61
N GLY A 56 7.42 -8.15 -4.38
CA GLY A 56 8.41 -8.48 -3.34
C GLY A 56 9.67 -7.60 -3.37
N THR A 57 10.21 -7.30 -4.56
CA THR A 57 11.35 -6.39 -4.70
C THR A 57 11.05 -4.98 -4.21
N LYS A 58 9.88 -4.43 -4.54
CA LYS A 58 9.48 -3.10 -4.06
C LYS A 58 9.15 -3.12 -2.57
N ASN A 59 8.59 -4.22 -2.07
CA ASN A 59 8.30 -4.43 -0.66
C ASN A 59 9.58 -4.40 0.18
N ALA A 60 10.60 -5.16 -0.24
CA ALA A 60 11.90 -5.18 0.40
C ALA A 60 12.60 -3.81 0.37
N GLN A 61 12.43 -3.03 -0.71
CA GLN A 61 12.96 -1.67 -0.81
C GLN A 61 12.22 -0.68 0.10
N ALA A 62 10.89 -0.81 0.20
CA ALA A 62 10.04 0.08 1.01
C ALA A 62 10.24 -0.14 2.51
N SER A 63 10.30 -1.41 2.94
CA SER A 63 10.65 -1.81 4.32
C SER A 63 9.95 -0.93 5.37
N ASN A 64 10.70 -0.36 6.31
CA ASN A 64 10.19 0.51 7.37
C ASN A 64 10.37 2.01 7.09
N LEU A 65 10.59 2.39 5.82
CA LEU A 65 10.78 3.79 5.44
C LEU A 65 9.54 4.64 5.71
N ASP A 66 9.72 5.97 5.72
CA ASP A 66 8.61 6.90 5.89
C ASP A 66 7.68 6.89 4.67
N PHE A 67 6.43 7.30 4.86
CA PHE A 67 5.39 7.19 3.83
C PHE A 67 5.78 7.85 2.50
N LYS A 68 6.46 9.01 2.58
CA LYS A 68 6.90 9.75 1.38
C LYS A 68 7.89 8.93 0.55
N GLU A 69 8.86 8.29 1.20
CA GLU A 69 9.88 7.46 0.55
C GLU A 69 9.26 6.17 -0.01
N LYS A 70 8.37 5.54 0.76
CA LYS A 70 7.59 4.38 0.28
C LYS A 70 6.82 4.71 -0.98
N LYS A 71 6.11 5.85 -1.03
CA LYS A 71 5.40 6.31 -2.23
C LYS A 71 6.31 6.48 -3.45
N GLU A 72 7.52 7.01 -3.27
CA GLU A 72 8.48 7.14 -4.37
C GLU A 72 8.90 5.77 -4.91
N ILE A 73 9.06 4.76 -4.05
CA ILE A 73 9.35 3.38 -4.45
C ILE A 73 8.15 2.77 -5.19
N TYR A 74 6.93 2.98 -4.70
CA TYR A 74 5.71 2.47 -5.33
C TYR A 74 5.53 3.05 -6.74
N MET A 75 5.73 4.37 -6.87
CA MET A 75 5.60 5.11 -8.12
C MET A 75 6.84 5.00 -9.02
N GLY A 76 7.92 4.38 -8.53
CA GLY A 76 9.17 4.22 -9.25
C GLY A 76 9.93 5.54 -9.44
N LYS A 77 11.26 5.44 -9.54
CA LYS A 77 12.12 6.56 -9.90
C LYS A 77 11.99 6.86 -11.39
N THR A 78 12.13 8.13 -11.75
CA THR A 78 12.21 8.55 -13.16
C THR A 78 13.49 8.02 -13.77
N ILE A 79 13.38 7.17 -14.79
CA ILE A 79 14.49 6.69 -15.60
C ILE A 79 14.54 7.51 -16.88
N MET A 80 15.69 8.11 -17.17
CA MET A 80 15.95 8.86 -18.41
C MET A 80 16.68 7.94 -19.40
N LEU A 81 16.07 7.64 -20.54
CA LEU A 81 16.76 7.04 -21.69
C LEU A 81 17.02 8.14 -22.73
N ASP A 82 18.28 8.25 -23.14
CA ASP A 82 18.78 9.06 -24.27
C ASP A 82 18.08 10.41 -24.47
N ASN A 83 18.04 11.21 -23.40
CA ASN A 83 17.56 12.60 -23.38
C ASN A 83 16.16 12.85 -23.96
N LYS A 84 15.31 11.83 -24.16
CA LYS A 84 14.03 11.99 -24.87
C LYS A 84 12.83 11.23 -24.29
N LYS A 85 13.04 10.15 -23.52
CA LYS A 85 11.93 9.42 -22.88
C LYS A 85 12.20 9.18 -21.41
N THR A 86 11.36 9.77 -20.58
CA THR A 86 11.26 9.47 -19.16
C THR A 86 10.18 8.41 -18.96
N PHE A 87 10.51 7.33 -18.25
CA PHE A 87 9.51 6.37 -17.79
C PHE A 87 9.74 6.05 -16.32
N ARG A 88 8.69 5.53 -15.68
CA ARG A 88 8.73 5.05 -14.29
C ARG A 88 8.30 3.60 -14.25
N VAL A 89 9.06 2.78 -13.53
CA VAL A 89 8.66 1.40 -13.23
C VAL A 89 7.81 1.43 -11.96
N MET A 90 6.52 1.72 -12.14
CA MET A 90 5.52 1.74 -11.06
C MET A 90 5.12 0.31 -10.66
N THR A 91 4.55 0.15 -9.47
CA THR A 91 3.85 -1.09 -9.10
C THR A 91 2.69 -1.38 -10.07
N CYS A 92 2.46 -2.64 -10.40
CA CYS A 92 1.34 -3.02 -11.28
C CYS A 92 -0.02 -2.92 -10.58
N TYR A 93 -0.05 -2.92 -9.24
CA TYR A 93 -1.27 -2.94 -8.44
C TYR A 93 -1.98 -1.58 -8.40
N ASP A 94 -3.23 -1.55 -8.87
CA ASP A 94 -4.03 -0.32 -8.96
C ASP A 94 -4.46 0.21 -7.59
N MET A 95 -4.72 -0.66 -6.60
CA MET A 95 -4.99 -0.22 -5.22
C MET A 95 -3.83 0.61 -4.65
N THR A 96 -2.60 0.28 -5.02
CA THR A 96 -1.42 1.02 -4.55
C THR A 96 -1.26 2.33 -5.34
N LYS A 97 -1.31 2.27 -6.67
CA LYS A 97 -1.14 3.46 -7.54
C LYS A 97 -2.26 4.49 -7.41
N ASN A 98 -3.50 4.03 -7.43
CA ASN A 98 -4.69 4.86 -7.62
C ASN A 98 -5.46 5.09 -6.32
N ASP A 99 -5.13 4.40 -5.24
CA ASP A 99 -5.70 4.66 -3.90
C ASP A 99 -4.58 5.17 -2.98
N VAL A 100 -3.66 4.31 -2.53
CA VAL A 100 -2.61 4.67 -1.54
C VAL A 100 -1.77 5.87 -1.96
N CYS A 101 -1.26 5.90 -3.20
CA CYS A 101 -0.37 6.98 -3.64
C CYS A 101 -1.07 8.35 -3.80
N ARG A 102 -2.41 8.42 -3.74
CA ARG A 102 -3.16 9.69 -3.77
C ARG A 102 -3.15 10.44 -2.45
N TYR A 103 -2.93 9.75 -1.32
CA TYR A 103 -2.81 10.41 -0.02
C TYR A 103 -1.50 11.21 0.04
N THR A 104 -1.57 12.43 0.56
CA THR A 104 -0.39 13.29 0.78
C THR A 104 0.42 12.83 1.99
N GLU A 105 -0.29 12.38 3.03
CA GLU A 105 0.24 11.93 4.31
C GLU A 105 -0.50 10.66 4.76
N TRP A 106 0.18 9.85 5.59
CA TRP A 106 -0.36 8.62 6.12
C TRP A 106 -0.44 8.72 7.63
N THR A 107 -1.56 9.24 8.11
CA THR A 107 -1.83 9.54 9.52
C THR A 107 -3.09 8.80 9.96
N PRO A 108 -3.41 8.76 11.27
CA PRO A 108 -4.67 8.19 11.76
C PRO A 108 -5.91 8.72 11.02
N LYS A 109 -5.91 10.03 10.70
CA LYS A 109 -7.00 10.66 9.93
C LYS A 109 -7.13 10.10 8.51
N SER A 110 -6.01 9.90 7.81
CA SER A 110 -6.03 9.31 6.46
C SER A 110 -6.48 7.86 6.50
N LEU A 111 -6.07 7.10 7.52
CA LEU A 111 -6.47 5.70 7.69
C LEU A 111 -7.96 5.56 8.03
N GLU A 112 -8.51 6.42 8.89
CA GLU A 112 -9.93 6.42 9.21
C GLU A 112 -10.78 6.70 7.97
N LYS A 113 -10.39 7.71 7.19
CA LYS A 113 -11.04 8.02 5.91
C LYS A 113 -10.98 6.82 4.95
N ARG A 114 -9.80 6.23 4.78
CA ARG A 114 -9.62 5.06 3.89
C ARG A 114 -10.46 3.88 4.35
N LYS A 115 -10.59 3.66 5.67
CA LYS A 115 -11.43 2.61 6.25
C LYS A 115 -12.89 2.77 5.82
N GLU A 116 -13.45 3.98 5.94
CA GLU A 116 -14.82 4.27 5.52
C GLU A 116 -15.01 4.02 4.00
N GLU A 117 -14.07 4.48 3.17
CA GLU A 117 -14.10 4.28 1.72
C GLU A 117 -14.05 2.77 1.36
N LEU A 118 -13.21 2.00 2.03
CA LEU A 118 -13.11 0.54 1.83
C LEU A 118 -14.37 -0.19 2.28
N ILE A 119 -14.98 0.21 3.41
CA ILE A 119 -16.25 -0.37 3.87
C ILE A 119 -17.33 -0.16 2.81
N GLN A 120 -17.47 1.04 2.25
CA GLN A 120 -18.45 1.33 1.21
C GLN A 120 -18.26 0.46 -0.04
N ILE A 121 -17.00 0.25 -0.46
CA ILE A 121 -16.68 -0.65 -1.57
C ILE A 121 -17.12 -2.08 -1.25
N ILE A 122 -16.76 -2.60 -0.07
CA ILE A 122 -17.09 -3.97 0.34
C ILE A 122 -18.61 -4.15 0.42
N GLU A 123 -19.34 -3.22 1.04
CA GLU A 123 -20.80 -3.26 1.14
C GLU A 123 -21.46 -3.24 -0.24
N SER A 124 -20.94 -2.44 -1.18
CA SER A 124 -21.46 -2.40 -2.56
C SER A 124 -21.30 -3.73 -3.30
N VAL A 125 -20.30 -4.54 -2.95
CA VAL A 125 -20.06 -5.86 -3.53
C VAL A 125 -20.92 -6.93 -2.86
N LEU A 126 -21.11 -6.84 -1.54
CA LEU A 126 -21.88 -7.82 -0.77
C LEU A 126 -23.40 -7.68 -0.93
N THR A 127 -23.87 -6.52 -1.38
CA THR A 127 -25.31 -6.26 -1.64
C THR A 127 -25.75 -6.63 -3.07
N LEU A 128 -24.83 -7.14 -3.90
CA LEU A 128 -25.09 -7.74 -5.22
C LEU A 128 -25.50 -9.20 -5.11
#